data_AF-A0A8X6N3M6-F1
#
_entry.id   AF-A0A8X6N3M6-F1
#
_cell.length_a   1.000
_cell.length_b   1.000
_cell.length_c   1.000
_cell.angle_alpha   90.00
_cell.angle_beta   90.00
_cell.angle_gamma   90.00
#
_symmetry.space_group_name_H-M   'P 1'
#
loop_
_entity.id
_entity.type
_entity.pdbx_description
1 polymer ?
#
loop_
_entity_poly.entity_id
_entity_poly.type
_entity_poly.pdbx_seq_one_letter_code
_entity_poly.pdbx_strand_id
1 'polypeptide(L)'
;MEICQYKLDRLDIEANVLDSIITGGESWVLEYDPLTKRQILEWHTKRSPRLKKAYMSRSKMKAIIIAFLTAVAFCTRNLYLPRSL
;
A
#
# COMPACT_ATOMS: atom_id res chain seq x y z
N MET A 1 9.86 -23.20 6.32
CA MET A 1 11.14 -22.88 5.66
C MET A 1 11.25 -23.55 4.28
N GLU A 2 10.65 -24.74 4.11
CA GLU A 2 10.72 -25.56 2.89
C GLU A 2 10.25 -24.87 1.59
N ILE A 3 9.18 -24.06 1.64
CA ILE A 3 8.65 -23.38 0.44
C ILE A 3 9.63 -22.34 -0.11
N CYS A 4 10.29 -21.58 0.78
CA CYS A 4 11.28 -20.59 0.36
C CYS A 4 12.51 -21.28 -0.24
N GLN A 5 12.95 -22.39 0.38
CA GLN A 5 14.08 -23.15 -0.11
C GLN A 5 13.81 -23.76 -1.49
N TYR A 6 12.67 -24.44 -1.67
CA TYR A 6 12.26 -24.99 -2.97
C TYR A 6 12.19 -23.93 -4.07
N LYS A 7 11.74 -22.71 -3.75
CA LYS A 7 11.70 -21.61 -4.71
C LYS A 7 13.10 -21.08 -5.06
N LEU A 8 14.00 -21.01 -4.09
CA LEU A 8 15.39 -20.62 -4.31
C LEU A 8 16.11 -21.62 -5.20
N ASP A 9 15.95 -22.92 -4.93
CA ASP A 9 16.59 -23.99 -5.72
C ASP A 9 16.15 -23.92 -7.20
N ARG A 10 14.90 -23.53 -7.48
CA ARG A 10 14.41 -23.32 -8.85
C ARG A 10 14.98 -22.08 -9.53
N LEU A 11 15.22 -21.01 -8.78
CA LEU A 11 15.85 -19.80 -9.33
C LEU A 11 17.31 -20.05 -9.74
N ASP A 12 18.00 -20.95 -9.05
CA ASP A 12 19.38 -21.33 -9.40
C ASP A 12 19.46 -22.20 -10.67
N ILE A 13 18.40 -22.93 -11.01
CA ILE A 13 18.35 -23.81 -12.19
C ILE A 13 17.89 -23.05 -13.45
N GLU A 14 16.97 -22.11 -13.30
CA GLU A 14 16.33 -21.40 -14.41
C GLU A 14 16.66 -19.89 -14.34
N ALA A 15 17.59 -19.43 -15.19
CA ALA A 15 18.14 -18.06 -15.12
C ALA A 15 17.13 -16.91 -15.33
N ASN A 16 15.92 -17.17 -15.85
CA ASN A 16 14.95 -16.14 -16.24
C ASN A 16 13.55 -16.35 -15.65
N VAL A 17 13.40 -17.13 -14.57
CA VAL A 17 12.07 -17.38 -13.96
C VAL A 17 11.38 -16.08 -13.55
N LEU A 18 12.15 -15.13 -13.01
CA LEU A 18 11.63 -13.86 -12.51
C LEU A 18 10.95 -13.02 -13.60
N ASP A 19 11.38 -13.11 -14.85
CA ASP A 19 10.80 -12.36 -15.98
C ASP A 19 9.39 -12.85 -16.33
N SER A 20 9.09 -14.11 -16.03
CA SER A 20 7.79 -14.74 -16.25
C SER A 20 6.80 -14.54 -15.08
N ILE A 21 7.28 -14.05 -13.93
CA ILE A 21 6.45 -13.88 -12.74
C ILE A 21 5.61 -12.61 -12.88
N ILE A 22 4.29 -12.80 -12.76
CA ILE A 22 3.34 -11.72 -12.54
C ILE A 22 3.06 -11.68 -11.04
N THR A 23 3.49 -10.62 -10.35
CA THR A 23 3.13 -10.38 -8.95
C THR A 23 1.92 -9.47 -8.87
N GLY A 24 1.01 -9.72 -7.93
CA GLY A 24 -0.21 -8.95 -7.77
C GLY A 24 -0.45 -8.60 -6.31
N GLY A 25 -1.02 -7.44 -6.06
CA GLY A 25 -1.35 -6.99 -4.71
C GLY A 25 -2.45 -5.96 -4.68
N GLU A 26 -3.01 -5.80 -3.48
CA GLU A 26 -4.05 -4.80 -3.19
C GLU A 26 -3.50 -3.79 -2.19
N SER A 27 -3.72 -2.51 -2.44
CA SER A 27 -3.34 -1.43 -1.52
C SER A 27 -4.46 -0.41 -1.39
N TRP A 28 -4.55 0.21 -0.21
CA TRP A 28 -5.51 1.28 0.05
C TRP A 28 -4.93 2.63 -0.39
N VAL A 29 -5.67 3.34 -1.22
CA VAL A 29 -5.41 4.75 -1.53
C VAL A 29 -6.41 5.63 -0.82
N LEU A 30 -5.88 6.55 -0.02
CA LEU A 30 -6.63 7.49 0.78
C LEU A 30 -6.45 8.89 0.16
N GLU A 31 -7.53 9.66 0.05
CA GLU A 31 -7.48 11.05 -0.44
C GLU A 31 -6.60 11.94 0.44
N TYR A 32 -6.49 11.61 1.72
CA TYR A 32 -5.63 12.29 2.68
C TYR A 32 -4.47 11.38 3.09
N ASP A 33 -3.29 11.96 3.29
CA ASP A 33 -2.16 11.26 3.91
C ASP A 33 -2.39 11.19 5.43
N PRO A 34 -2.63 10.01 6.02
CA PRO A 34 -2.75 9.88 7.46
C PRO A 34 -1.38 10.14 8.09
N LEU A 35 -1.12 11.39 8.49
CA LEU A 35 0.03 11.71 9.32
C LEU A 35 0.09 10.71 10.48
N THR A 36 1.21 9.99 10.58
CA THR A 36 1.39 8.97 11.60
C THR A 36 1.39 9.61 12.98
N LYS A 37 1.01 8.86 14.02
CA LYS A 37 1.07 9.37 15.41
C LYS A 37 2.43 10.00 15.71
N ARG A 38 3.51 9.44 15.18
CA ARG A 38 4.88 9.95 15.33
C ARG A 38 5.11 11.29 14.64
N GLN A 39 4.51 11.53 13.47
CA GLN A 39 4.61 12.80 12.74
C GLN A 39 3.77 13.91 13.37
N ILE A 40 2.74 13.59 14.16
CA ILE A 40 1.88 14.56 14.86
C ILE A 40 2.25 14.67 16.36
N LEU A 41 3.43 14.18 16.77
CA LEU A 41 3.92 14.37 18.14
C LEU A 41 4.63 15.73 18.22
N GLU A 42 4.06 16.63 19.00
CA GLU A 42 4.63 17.92 19.33
C GLU A 42 4.70 18.06 20.86
N TRP A 43 5.74 18.73 21.35
CA TRP A 43 5.92 19.01 22.77
C TRP A 43 5.15 20.28 23.14
N HIS A 44 4.23 20.17 24.10
CA HIS A 44 3.39 21.28 24.54
C HIS A 44 3.60 21.61 26.02
N THR A 45 3.44 22.89 26.35
CA THR A 45 3.40 23.36 27.75
C THR A 45 1.95 23.40 28.25
N LYS A 46 1.72 23.36 29.57
CA LYS A 46 0.36 23.36 30.14
C LYS A 46 -0.49 24.58 29.75
N ARG A 47 0.14 25.67 29.28
CA ARG A 47 -0.53 26.91 28.86
C ARG A 47 -0.79 26.99 27.35
N SER A 48 -0.25 26.06 26.55
CA SER A 48 -0.44 26.13 25.11
C SER A 48 -1.87 25.76 24.72
N PRO A 49 -2.48 26.46 23.75
CA PRO A 49 -3.79 26.08 23.23
C PRO A 49 -3.74 24.66 22.64
N ARG A 50 -4.81 23.88 22.86
CA ARG A 50 -4.91 22.53 22.25
C ARG A 50 -5.01 22.70 20.73
N LEU A 51 -4.08 22.11 20.00
CA LEU A 51 -4.20 21.99 18.55
C LEU A 51 -5.47 21.23 18.18
N LYS A 52 -6.24 21.82 17.27
CA LYS A 52 -7.34 21.15 16.59
C LYS A 52 -6.72 20.19 15.59
N LYS A 53 -6.44 18.96 16.03
CA LYS A 53 -5.99 17.90 15.12
C LYS A 53 -7.03 17.77 14.00
N ALA A 54 -6.63 18.09 12.78
CA ALA A 54 -7.43 17.85 11.60
C ALA A 54 -7.43 16.34 11.35
N TYR A 55 -8.24 15.62 12.11
CA TYR A 55 -8.61 14.26 11.76
C TYR A 55 -9.53 14.39 10.55
N MET A 56 -8.97 14.33 9.34
CA MET A 56 -9.76 13.89 8.19
C MET A 56 -10.38 12.55 8.61
N SER A 57 -11.71 12.47 8.59
CA SER A 57 -12.39 11.27 9.01
C SER A 57 -11.89 10.12 8.15
N ARG A 58 -11.67 8.96 8.77
CA ARG A 58 -11.13 7.78 8.10
C ARG A 58 -11.92 7.36 6.87
N SER A 59 -13.07 7.95 6.56
CA SER A 59 -14.03 7.48 5.57
C SER A 59 -14.36 8.45 4.43
N LYS A 60 -13.75 9.65 4.35
CA LYS A 60 -14.19 10.64 3.35
C LYS A 60 -14.05 10.12 1.91
N MET A 61 -12.89 9.55 1.57
CA MET A 61 -12.70 8.82 0.32
C MET A 61 -11.60 7.76 0.50
N LYS A 62 -11.93 6.52 0.12
CA LYS A 62 -10.99 5.39 0.04
C LYS A 62 -11.18 4.67 -1.27
N ALA A 63 -10.09 4.37 -1.95
CA ALA A 63 -10.06 3.45 -3.06
C ALA A 63 -9.17 2.25 -2.70
N ILE A 64 -9.49 1.07 -3.24
CA ILE A 64 -8.55 -0.05 -3.28
C ILE A 64 -7.95 -0.03 -4.69
N ILE A 65 -6.63 0.01 -4.77
CA ILE A 65 -5.92 -0.25 -6.02
C ILE A 65 -5.51 -1.70 -6.03
N ILE A 66 -5.88 -2.39 -7.10
CA ILE A 66 -5.42 -3.73 -7.42
C ILE A 66 -4.43 -3.58 -8.58
N ALA A 67 -3.19 -3.99 -8.37
CA ALA A 67 -2.14 -3.86 -9.37
C ALA A 67 -1.44 -5.19 -9.60
N PHE A 68 -1.12 -5.47 -10.87
CA PHE A 68 -0.27 -6.58 -11.27
C PHE A 68 0.99 -6.02 -11.91
N LEU A 69 2.14 -6.55 -11.52
CA LEU A 69 3.47 -6.13 -11.94
C LEU A 69 4.20 -7.32 -12.53
N THR A 70 4.93 -7.08 -13.61
CA THR A 70 5.93 -8.00 -14.14
C THR A 70 7.32 -7.37 -14.01
N ALA A 71 8.39 -8.12 -14.27
CA ALA A 71 9.74 -7.57 -14.32
C ALA A 71 9.90 -6.43 -15.36
N VAL A 72 9.00 -6.36 -16.35
CA VAL A 72 9.10 -5.48 -17.51
C VAL A 72 8.05 -4.36 -17.51
N ALA A 73 6.86 -4.57 -16.93
CA ALA A 73 5.76 -3.62 -17.06
C ALA A 73 4.75 -3.66 -15.89
N PHE A 74 4.05 -2.53 -15.72
CA PHE A 74 2.92 -2.37 -14.80
C PHE A 74 1.60 -2.58 -15.54
N CYS A 75 0.78 -3.52 -15.07
CA CYS A 75 -0.53 -3.82 -15.61
C CYS A 75 -1.61 -3.45 -14.59
N THR A 76 -2.31 -2.34 -14.80
CA THR A 76 -3.54 -2.00 -14.07
C THR A 76 -4.77 -2.27 -14.90
N ARG A 77 -5.75 -2.93 -14.27
CA ARG A 77 -7.13 -2.91 -14.76
C ARG A 77 -7.87 -1.86 -13.96
N ASN A 78 -8.33 -0.79 -14.61
CA ASN A 78 -9.14 0.24 -13.96
C ASN A 78 -10.50 -0.36 -13.56
N LEU A 79 -10.63 -0.83 -12.33
CA LEU A 79 -11.90 -1.22 -11.73
C LEU A 79 -12.40 -0.07 -10.87
N TYR A 80 -13.15 0.86 -11.48
CA TYR A 80 -13.98 1.79 -10.73
C TYR A 80 -15.18 1.01 -10.19
N LEU A 81 -15.21 0.76 -8.88
CA LEU A 81 -16.41 0.33 -8.18
C LEU A 81 -17.05 1.57 -7.54
N PRO A 82 -17.97 2.27 -8.22
CA PRO A 82 -18.76 3.30 -7.55
C PRO A 82 -19.60 2.63 -6.47
N ARG A 83 -19.44 3.09 -5.21
CA ARG A 83 -20.41 2.74 -4.17
C ARG A 83 -21.76 3.29 -4.60
N SER A 84 -22.72 2.41 -4.84
CA SER A 84 -24.13 2.77 -4.88
C SER A 84 -24.51 3.40 -3.54
N LEU A 85 -25.04 4.63 -3.59
CA LEU A 85 -25.64 5.35 -2.47
C LEU A 85 -26.81 4.59 -1.87
#